data_AF-A0A6A3HKY1-F1
#
_entry.id   AF-A0A6A3HKY1-F1
#
_cell.length_a   1.000
_cell.length_b   1.000
_cell.length_c   1.000
_cell.angle_alpha   90.00
_cell.angle_beta   90.00
_cell.angle_gamma   90.00
#
_symmetry.space_group_name_H-M   'P 1'
#
loop_
_entity.id
_entity.type
_entity.pdbx_description
1 polymer ?
#
loop_
_entity_poly.entity_id
_entity_poly.type
_entity_poly.pdbx_seq_one_letter_code
_entity_poly.pdbx_strand_id
1 'polypeptide(L)'
;MVDNEAPVSSKWTAVQKAGSKRKVPPPSSDDYSTWKVDQLKLECTSRKLAVAKNTNKSDRVTILRGYDDSRVSMELLLESQRLGKRGRSANEDTAERRSRHCLYRLLNILFSELFFARFITSGDSLTRRELDDGGR
;
A
#
# COMPACT_ATOMS: atom_id res chain seq x y z
N MET A 1 41.39 -17.07 -12.36
CA MET A 1 40.10 -17.72 -12.69
C MET A 1 39.05 -16.66 -12.50
N VAL A 2 38.44 -16.18 -13.60
CA VAL A 2 37.35 -15.20 -13.52
C VAL A 2 36.10 -16.03 -13.29
N ASP A 3 35.58 -16.00 -12.06
CA ASP A 3 34.28 -16.58 -11.77
C ASP A 3 33.24 -15.80 -12.60
N ASN A 4 32.84 -16.40 -13.72
CA ASN A 4 31.81 -15.88 -14.59
C ASN A 4 30.46 -16.11 -13.89
N GLU A 5 30.17 -15.28 -12.89
CA GLU A 5 28.91 -15.29 -12.16
C GLU A 5 27.82 -14.86 -13.15
N ALA A 6 27.03 -15.82 -13.62
CA ALA A 6 25.89 -15.53 -14.49
C ALA A 6 25.02 -14.46 -13.83
N PRO A 7 24.56 -13.44 -14.58
CA PRO A 7 23.85 -12.31 -13.99
C PRO A 7 22.62 -12.80 -13.23
N VAL A 8 22.55 -12.49 -11.95
CA VAL A 8 21.38 -12.77 -11.12
C VAL A 8 20.23 -11.88 -11.60
N SER A 9 19.02 -12.43 -11.65
CA SER A 9 17.80 -11.70 -11.99
C SER A 9 17.65 -10.46 -11.12
N SER A 10 17.36 -9.32 -11.75
CA SER A 10 17.06 -8.06 -11.08
C SER A 10 15.76 -8.12 -10.28
N LYS A 11 14.86 -9.05 -10.61
CA LYS A 11 13.59 -9.26 -9.90
C LYS A 11 13.71 -10.16 -8.67
N TRP A 12 14.85 -10.83 -8.48
CA TRP A 12 15.07 -11.72 -7.35
C TRP A 12 15.30 -10.92 -6.08
N THR A 13 14.36 -10.99 -5.14
CA THR A 13 14.47 -10.32 -3.83
C THR A 13 14.55 -11.30 -2.67
N ALA A 14 14.28 -12.58 -2.94
CA ALA A 14 14.25 -13.62 -1.93
C ALA A 14 15.59 -13.87 -1.24
N VAL A 15 15.60 -13.61 0.08
CA VAL A 15 16.71 -13.96 0.97
C VAL A 15 16.41 -15.30 1.67
N GLN A 16 17.38 -16.21 1.64
CA GLN A 16 17.26 -17.50 2.29
C GLN A 16 17.78 -17.45 3.73
N LYS A 17 17.09 -18.14 4.64
CA LYS A 17 17.52 -18.26 6.03
C LYS A 17 18.88 -18.98 6.11
N ALA A 18 19.81 -18.42 6.88
CA ALA A 18 21.09 -19.05 7.19
C ALA A 18 20.86 -20.44 7.82
N GLY A 19 21.55 -21.46 7.30
CA GLY A 19 21.41 -22.85 7.76
C GLY A 19 20.29 -23.66 7.10
N SER A 20 19.60 -23.16 6.07
CA SER A 20 18.64 -23.98 5.30
C SER A 20 19.33 -25.18 4.64
N LYS A 21 18.81 -26.39 4.90
CA LYS A 21 19.29 -27.64 4.29
C LYS A 21 19.07 -27.69 2.78
N ARG A 22 18.06 -26.97 2.26
CA ARG A 22 17.78 -26.86 0.82
C ARG A 22 18.04 -25.42 0.40
N LYS A 23 19.16 -25.21 -0.29
CA LYS A 23 19.47 -23.92 -0.94
C LYS A 23 18.81 -23.88 -2.31
N VAL A 24 17.96 -22.87 -2.52
CA VAL A 24 17.38 -22.53 -3.82
C VAL A 24 18.31 -21.53 -4.50
N PRO A 25 18.97 -21.87 -5.61
CA PRO A 25 19.86 -20.92 -6.28
C PRO A 25 19.05 -19.72 -6.82
N PRO A 26 19.65 -18.51 -6.87
CA PRO A 26 19.01 -17.38 -7.52
C PRO A 26 18.78 -17.66 -9.02
N PRO A 27 17.71 -17.14 -9.62
CA PRO A 27 17.47 -17.24 -11.06
C PRO A 27 18.37 -16.26 -11.83
N SER A 28 18.67 -16.59 -13.09
CA SER A 28 19.55 -15.80 -13.97
C SER A 28 18.82 -14.97 -15.02
N SER A 29 17.48 -14.98 -15.01
CA SER A 29 16.65 -14.28 -16.00
C SER A 29 15.51 -13.57 -15.29
N ASP A 30 15.10 -12.40 -15.80
CA ASP A 30 13.94 -11.66 -15.30
C ASP A 30 12.59 -12.20 -15.81
N ASP A 31 12.62 -13.20 -16.69
CA ASP A 31 11.40 -13.89 -17.11
C ASP A 31 11.05 -15.04 -16.16
N TYR A 32 9.99 -14.83 -15.38
CA TYR A 32 9.43 -15.81 -14.45
C TYR A 32 9.09 -17.16 -15.08
N SER A 33 8.85 -17.26 -16.39
CA SER A 33 8.61 -18.57 -17.06
C SER A 33 9.79 -19.52 -16.88
N THR A 34 11.00 -18.96 -16.88
CA THR A 34 12.26 -19.71 -16.82
C THR A 34 12.60 -20.18 -15.41
N TRP A 35 11.93 -19.62 -14.39
CA TRP A 35 12.22 -19.92 -12.99
C TRP A 35 11.70 -21.30 -12.60
N LYS A 36 12.40 -21.93 -11.64
CA LYS A 36 11.98 -23.17 -10.99
C LYS A 36 10.86 -22.89 -9.99
N VAL A 37 10.02 -23.89 -9.72
CA VAL A 37 8.89 -23.76 -8.78
C VAL A 37 9.36 -23.32 -7.39
N ASP A 38 10.49 -23.85 -6.90
CA ASP A 38 11.04 -23.47 -5.59
C ASP A 38 11.50 -22.01 -5.55
N GLN A 39 12.05 -21.47 -6.65
CA GLN A 39 12.39 -20.05 -6.77
C GLN A 39 11.13 -19.19 -6.72
N LEU A 40 10.10 -19.54 -7.50
CA LEU A 40 8.83 -18.83 -7.52
C LEU A 40 8.14 -18.83 -6.14
N LYS A 41 8.13 -19.98 -5.44
CA LYS A 41 7.57 -20.10 -4.08
C LYS A 41 8.31 -19.22 -3.08
N LEU A 42 9.64 -19.21 -3.16
CA LEU A 42 10.44 -18.40 -2.26
C LEU A 42 10.22 -16.91 -2.54
N GLU A 43 10.16 -16.50 -3.80
CA GLU A 43 9.90 -15.12 -4.18
C GLU A 43 8.49 -14.66 -3.77
N CYS A 44 7.45 -15.47 -3.97
CA CYS A 44 6.11 -15.18 -3.47
C CYS A 44 6.10 -14.98 -1.94
N THR A 45 6.87 -15.79 -1.21
CA THR A 45 7.00 -15.69 0.25
C THR A 45 7.76 -14.43 0.67
N SER A 46 8.86 -14.11 -0.02
CA SER A 46 9.64 -12.89 0.18
C SER A 46 8.77 -11.64 0.04
N ARG A 47 7.92 -11.64 -0.99
CA ARG A 47 6.98 -10.55 -1.30
C ARG A 47 5.70 -10.59 -0.46
N LYS A 48 5.58 -11.52 0.48
CA LYS A 48 4.42 -11.71 1.37
C LYS A 48 3.09 -11.85 0.61
N LEU A 49 3.12 -12.52 -0.54
CA LEU A 49 1.92 -12.78 -1.35
C LEU A 49 1.12 -13.94 -0.77
N ALA A 50 -0.20 -13.76 -0.68
CA ALA A 50 -1.12 -14.82 -0.31
C ALA A 50 -1.34 -15.76 -1.50
N VAL A 51 -0.60 -16.88 -1.53
CA VAL A 51 -0.67 -17.86 -2.62
C VAL A 51 -1.21 -19.19 -2.09
N ALA A 52 -2.29 -19.71 -2.69
CA ALA A 52 -2.90 -20.97 -2.28
C ALA A 52 -1.91 -22.15 -2.37
N LYS A 53 -2.05 -23.13 -1.48
CA LYS A 53 -1.10 -24.25 -1.32
C LYS A 53 -0.84 -25.02 -2.63
N ASN A 54 -1.89 -25.23 -3.43
CA ASN A 54 -1.85 -26.02 -4.66
C ASN A 54 -1.74 -25.18 -5.93
N THR A 55 -1.34 -23.91 -5.80
CA THR A 55 -1.13 -23.03 -6.97
C THR A 55 -0.01 -23.60 -7.84
N ASN A 56 -0.32 -23.85 -9.11
CA ASN A 56 0.59 -24.43 -10.09
C ASN A 56 1.70 -23.41 -10.51
N LYS A 57 2.63 -23.84 -11.37
CA LYS A 57 3.75 -22.98 -11.80
C LYS A 57 3.27 -21.76 -12.58
N SER A 58 2.40 -21.94 -13.58
CA SER A 58 1.92 -20.84 -14.44
C SER A 58 1.16 -19.79 -13.64
N ASP A 59 0.33 -20.20 -12.68
CA ASP A 59 -0.43 -19.29 -11.85
C ASP A 59 0.49 -18.48 -10.93
N ARG A 60 1.57 -19.08 -10.40
CA ARG A 60 2.60 -18.34 -9.65
C ARG A 60 3.30 -17.29 -10.51
N VAL A 61 3.59 -17.63 -11.77
CA VAL A 61 4.15 -16.68 -12.74
C VAL A 61 3.19 -15.52 -12.96
N THR A 62 1.90 -15.79 -13.18
CA THR A 62 0.86 -14.78 -13.36
C THR A 62 0.74 -13.88 -12.13
N ILE A 63 0.73 -14.45 -10.93
CA ILE A 63 0.66 -13.70 -9.67
C ILE A 63 1.85 -12.75 -9.52
N LEU A 64 3.08 -13.23 -9.78
CA LEU A 64 4.28 -12.40 -9.66
C LEU A 64 4.32 -11.27 -10.71
N ARG A 65 3.91 -11.56 -11.97
CA ARG A 65 3.76 -10.53 -13.00
C ARG A 65 2.74 -9.47 -12.59
N GLY A 66 1.54 -9.89 -12.17
CA GLY A 66 0.50 -8.97 -11.72
C GLY A 66 0.94 -8.10 -10.53
N TYR A 67 1.72 -8.66 -9.61
CA TYR A 67 2.33 -7.87 -8.54
C TYR A 67 3.28 -6.79 -9.08
N ASP A 68 4.21 -7.15 -9.95
CA ASP A 68 5.15 -6.19 -10.56
C ASP A 68 4.42 -5.08 -11.32
N ASP A 69 3.43 -5.45 -12.14
CA ASP A 69 2.64 -4.50 -12.93
C ASP A 69 1.87 -3.53 -12.03
N SER A 70 1.26 -4.04 -10.94
CA SER A 70 0.56 -3.20 -9.97
C SER A 70 1.49 -2.23 -9.25
N ARG A 71 2.72 -2.68 -8.94
CA ARG A 71 3.73 -1.86 -8.29
C ARG A 71 4.19 -0.73 -9.19
N VAL A 72 4.53 -1.03 -10.45
CA VAL A 72 4.92 -0.02 -11.45
C VAL A 72 3.80 0.98 -11.67
N SER A 73 2.56 0.51 -11.79
CA SER A 73 1.38 1.38 -11.97
C SER A 73 1.17 2.31 -10.77
N MET A 74 1.36 1.80 -9.55
CA MET A 74 1.26 2.59 -8.33
C MET A 74 2.37 3.65 -8.24
N GLU A 75 3.62 3.29 -8.55
CA GLU A 75 4.75 4.21 -8.58
C GLU A 75 4.51 5.35 -9.58
N LEU A 76 4.00 5.03 -10.79
CA LEU A 76 3.64 6.02 -11.81
C LEU A 76 2.49 6.93 -11.35
N LEU A 77 1.45 6.37 -10.72
CA LEU A 77 0.33 7.15 -10.18
C LEU A 77 0.82 8.13 -9.12
N LEU A 78 1.67 7.68 -8.18
CA LEU A 78 2.24 8.55 -7.14
C LEU A 78 3.09 9.66 -7.75
N GLU A 79 3.86 9.37 -8.79
CA GLU A 79 4.68 10.37 -9.47
C GLU A 79 3.81 11.40 -10.20
N SER A 80 2.77 10.95 -10.90
CA SER A 80 1.79 11.84 -11.54
C SER A 80 1.09 12.75 -10.53
N GLN A 81 0.78 12.26 -9.33
CA GLN A 81 0.18 13.04 -8.25
C GLN A 81 1.15 14.10 -7.70
N ARG A 82 2.44 13.76 -7.58
CA ARG A 82 3.48 14.71 -7.14
C ARG A 82 3.66 15.83 -8.17
N LEU A 83 3.70 15.48 -9.45
CA LEU A 83 3.81 16.46 -10.54
C LEU A 83 2.53 17.31 -10.68
N GLY A 84 1.35 16.71 -10.55
CA GLY A 84 0.07 17.42 -10.58
C GLY A 84 -0.12 18.41 -9.41
N LYS A 85 0.45 18.12 -8.23
CA LYS A 85 0.50 19.07 -7.11
C LYS A 85 1.39 20.29 -7.39
N ARG A 86 2.39 20.18 -8.27
CA ARG A 86 3.21 21.33 -8.69
C ARG A 86 2.51 22.22 -9.72
N GLY A 87 1.55 21.68 -10.48
CA GLY A 87 0.78 22.44 -11.49
C GLY A 87 -0.53 23.08 -10.98
N ARG A 88 -1.14 22.56 -9.92
CA ARG A 88 -2.42 23.05 -9.35
C ARG A 88 -2.31 24.26 -8.40
N SER A 89 -1.20 24.98 -8.44
CA SER A 89 -1.04 26.21 -7.64
C SER A 89 -1.68 27.45 -8.30
N ALA A 90 -2.18 27.35 -9.54
CA ALA A 90 -2.39 28.55 -10.36
C ALA A 90 -3.81 28.85 -10.85
N ASN A 91 -4.80 27.94 -10.90
CA ASN A 91 -6.17 28.32 -11.29
C ASN A 91 -7.21 27.22 -11.04
N GLU A 92 -8.41 27.65 -10.60
CA GLU A 92 -9.71 26.93 -10.48
C GLU A 92 -9.73 25.74 -9.48
N ASP A 93 -10.60 25.60 -8.48
CA ASP A 93 -11.94 26.15 -8.25
C ASP A 93 -12.26 26.29 -6.76
N THR A 94 -13.02 27.31 -6.43
CA THR A 94 -13.44 27.76 -5.10
C THR A 94 -14.40 26.82 -4.36
N ALA A 95 -14.78 25.68 -4.95
CA ALA A 95 -15.66 24.69 -4.32
C ALA A 95 -14.92 23.61 -3.49
N GLU A 96 -13.65 23.31 -3.81
CA GLU A 96 -12.85 22.28 -3.10
C GLU A 96 -12.19 22.81 -1.80
N ARG A 97 -12.61 24.00 -1.36
CA ARG A 97 -12.11 24.63 -0.13
C ARG A 97 -12.81 24.11 1.15
N ARG A 98 -13.67 23.09 1.06
CA ARG A 98 -14.09 22.26 2.19
C ARG A 98 -13.14 21.08 2.33
N SER A 99 -12.14 21.02 3.18
CA SER A 99 -11.48 21.99 4.04
C SER A 99 -10.18 21.26 4.37
N ARG A 100 -9.03 21.77 3.91
CA ARG A 100 -7.71 21.16 4.21
C ARG A 100 -7.44 21.01 5.72
N HIS A 101 -8.28 21.65 6.54
CA HIS A 101 -8.20 21.62 7.99
C HIS A 101 -9.52 21.17 8.65
N CYS A 102 -10.42 20.47 7.94
CA CYS A 102 -11.71 20.06 8.54
C CYS A 102 -11.49 19.13 9.71
N LEU A 103 -10.60 18.16 9.55
CA LEU A 103 -10.25 17.21 10.59
C LEU A 103 -9.63 17.93 11.78
N TYR A 104 -8.70 18.87 11.54
CA TYR A 104 -8.09 19.66 12.61
C TYR A 104 -9.09 20.59 13.32
N ARG A 105 -10.00 21.23 12.59
CA ARG A 105 -11.07 22.05 13.18
C ARG A 105 -12.05 21.21 13.97
N LEU A 106 -12.41 20.02 13.47
CA LEU A 106 -13.25 19.06 14.18
C LEU A 106 -12.59 18.59 15.46
N LEU A 107 -11.31 18.20 15.40
CA LEU A 107 -10.53 17.83 16.58
C LEU A 107 -10.48 18.99 17.58
N ASN A 108 -10.21 20.22 17.15
CA ASN A 108 -10.20 21.37 18.04
C ASN A 108 -11.57 21.63 18.70
N ILE A 109 -12.68 21.35 18.02
CA ILE A 109 -14.02 21.48 18.60
C ILE A 109 -14.26 20.35 19.61
N LEU A 110 -14.02 19.09 19.21
CA LEU A 110 -14.22 17.91 20.06
C LEU A 110 -13.38 17.96 21.34
N PHE A 111 -12.16 18.50 21.24
CA PHE A 111 -11.23 18.65 22.37
C PHE A 111 -11.28 20.05 23.00
N SER A 112 -12.26 20.90 22.65
CA SER A 112 -12.44 22.16 23.37
C SER A 112 -13.11 21.94 24.72
N GLU A 113 -12.58 22.59 25.76
CA GLU A 113 -13.17 22.62 27.11
C GLU A 113 -14.66 22.98 27.09
N LEU A 114 -15.04 23.94 26.23
CA LEU A 114 -16.43 24.38 26.10
C LEU A 114 -17.33 23.29 25.53
N PHE A 115 -16.87 22.55 24.51
CA PHE A 115 -17.63 21.42 23.97
C PHE A 115 -17.72 20.29 24.99
N PHE A 116 -16.60 19.96 25.65
CA PHE A 116 -16.56 18.91 26.66
C PHE A 116 -17.52 19.20 27.82
N ALA A 117 -17.49 20.41 28.38
CA ALA A 117 -18.40 20.82 29.45
C ALA A 117 -19.87 20.74 29.02
N ARG A 118 -20.20 21.20 27.81
CA ARG A 118 -21.57 21.08 27.26
C ARG A 118 -21.97 19.64 27.01
N PHE A 119 -21.08 18.83 26.47
CA PHE A 119 -21.33 17.42 26.17
C PHE A 119 -21.63 16.63 27.45
N ILE A 120 -20.81 16.79 28.49
CA ILE A 120 -21.04 16.14 29.80
C ILE A 120 -22.32 16.66 30.45
N THR A 121 -22.63 17.95 30.33
CA THR A 121 -23.87 18.53 30.87
C THR A 121 -25.12 18.04 30.13
N SER A 122 -25.02 17.78 28.82
CA SER A 122 -26.14 17.32 27.99
C SER A 122 -26.48 15.84 28.22
N GLY A 123 -25.51 15.03 28.67
CA GLY A 123 -25.68 13.58 28.83
C GLY A 123 -26.09 12.87 27.53
N ASP A 124 -26.68 11.68 27.65
CA ASP A 124 -27.22 10.90 26.51
C ASP A 124 -28.66 11.32 26.12
N SER A 125 -28.97 12.60 26.35
CA SER A 125 -30.36 13.10 26.30
C SER A 125 -30.78 13.58 24.92
N LEU A 126 -29.85 13.72 23.98
CA LEU A 126 -30.12 14.21 22.63
C LEU A 126 -30.23 13.04 21.66
N THR A 127 -31.40 12.91 21.05
CA THR A 127 -31.61 11.95 19.97
C THR A 127 -30.74 12.30 18.77
N ARG A 128 -30.43 11.31 17.93
CA ARG A 128 -29.60 11.50 16.74
C ARG A 128 -30.08 12.64 15.83
N ARG A 129 -31.41 12.84 15.74
CA ARG A 129 -32.01 13.93 14.97
C ARG A 129 -31.72 15.31 15.57
N GLU A 130 -31.80 15.44 16.89
CA GLU A 130 -31.49 16.71 17.57
C GLU A 130 -30.01 17.08 17.44
N LEU A 131 -29.12 16.09 17.38
CA LEU A 131 -27.70 16.31 17.08
C LEU A 131 -27.45 16.78 15.64
N ASP A 132 -28.17 16.19 14.68
CA ASP A 132 -28.03 16.55 13.25
C ASP A 132 -28.62 17.95 12.95
N ASP A 133 -29.60 18.41 13.74
CA ASP A 133 -30.19 19.77 13.64
C ASP A 133 -29.47 20.83 14.50
N GLY A 134 -28.40 20.46 15.22
CA GLY A 134 -27.57 21.39 15.99
C GLY A 134 -28.08 21.74 17.39
N GLY A 135 -28.97 20.91 17.96
CA GLY A 135 -29.33 20.93 19.39
C GLY A 135 -30.01 22.21 19.86
N ARG A 136 -31.03 22.67 19.14
CA ARG A 136 -31.84 23.84 19.52
C ARG A 136 -33.12 23.44 20.26
#